data_AF-A0A976LEJ7-F1
#
_entry.id   AF-A0A976LEJ7-F1
#
_cell.length_a   1.000
_cell.length_b   1.000
_cell.length_c   1.000
_cell.angle_alpha   90.00
_cell.angle_beta   90.00
_cell.angle_gamma   90.00
#
_symmetry.space_group_name_H-M   'P 1'
#
loop_
_entity.id
_entity.type
_entity.pdbx_description
1 polymer ?
#
loop_
_entity_poly.entity_id
_entity_poly.type
_entity_poly.pdbx_seq_one_letter_code
_entity_poly.pdbx_strand_id
1 'polypeptide(L)'
;MDLGAALVEWLSRDFGLDSAVFGDETIQSAVMTRQRLLGLTDHHDYFKRWRIDPLEQSALLEALLVGETWFFREPAAFNLLAEWLQRHRGRAPLRILTLPCATGEEAWSIAAVLKSLGFKPDEAQIEAMDISVAAIETAQRGLYPAKRLRLSGAEPWYHQLTPKDGLITIDCELKAMVRFTTVNAADRESILQCRPYDVIFCRNMLIYMHDKARLTVLQTLLMRLQPEGLLFLGHAERPAPELGLVRATREGTFAWQRSTKAAAQPSPSLGHRQRILPGVKRTEPILAHAKKRLSASTFSAPPGGFGPQEIFEEHVLWKEALALADQGRLEEAYERVGALELKHEMNPDLQCFAGVLLGALGRVSEAMTRFRRALYLNPQHSESLLHLRLLLEEKGEHEAAERLKSRWTDS
;
A
#
# COMPACT_ATOMS: atom_id res chain seq x y z
N MET A 1 19.97 -25.74 -1.51
CA MET A 1 19.13 -24.61 -1.94
C MET A 1 19.72 -23.37 -1.31
N ASP A 2 20.08 -22.38 -2.12
CA ASP A 2 20.59 -21.09 -1.67
C ASP A 2 19.44 -20.27 -1.03
N LEU A 3 19.75 -19.41 -0.06
CA LEU A 3 18.80 -18.59 0.69
C LEU A 3 17.94 -17.74 -0.27
N GLY A 4 18.55 -17.14 -1.29
CA GLY A 4 17.84 -16.32 -2.28
C GLY A 4 16.75 -17.10 -3.01
N ALA A 5 17.09 -18.27 -3.56
CA ALA A 5 16.12 -19.12 -4.26
C ALA A 5 15.00 -19.61 -3.32
N ALA A 6 15.33 -19.95 -2.07
CA ALA A 6 14.34 -20.36 -1.08
C ALA A 6 13.38 -19.21 -0.70
N LEU A 7 13.87 -17.98 -0.63
CA LEU A 7 13.06 -16.79 -0.36
C LEU A 7 12.12 -16.47 -1.52
N VAL A 8 12.62 -16.52 -2.76
CA VAL A 8 11.79 -16.31 -3.96
C VAL A 8 10.66 -17.33 -4.02
N GLU A 9 10.98 -18.62 -3.81
CA GLU A 9 9.98 -19.68 -3.79
C GLU A 9 8.95 -19.47 -2.66
N TRP A 10 9.41 -19.11 -1.46
CA TRP A 10 8.54 -18.84 -0.32
C TRP A 10 7.59 -17.65 -0.56
N LEU A 11 8.10 -16.52 -1.07
CA LEU A 11 7.30 -15.33 -1.37
C LEU A 11 6.22 -15.62 -2.41
N SER A 12 6.58 -16.30 -3.50
CA SER A 12 5.63 -16.64 -4.56
C SER A 12 4.64 -17.72 -4.11
N ARG A 13 5.09 -18.78 -3.45
CA ARG A 13 4.23 -19.91 -3.05
C ARG A 13 3.24 -19.52 -1.96
N ASP A 14 3.72 -18.84 -0.91
CA ASP A 14 2.92 -18.64 0.31
C ASP A 14 2.11 -17.33 0.27
N PHE A 15 2.58 -16.32 -0.47
CA PHE A 15 1.93 -14.99 -0.51
C PHE A 15 1.57 -14.53 -1.92
N GLY A 16 1.96 -15.26 -2.96
CA GLY A 16 1.72 -14.85 -4.34
C GLY A 16 2.50 -13.61 -4.77
N LEU A 17 3.57 -13.27 -4.04
CA LEU A 17 4.37 -12.08 -4.28
C LEU A 17 5.39 -12.33 -5.40
N ASP A 18 5.62 -11.32 -6.21
CA ASP A 18 6.64 -11.32 -7.25
C ASP A 18 7.94 -10.75 -6.69
N SER A 19 8.95 -11.61 -6.51
CA SER A 19 10.25 -11.19 -5.99
C SER A 19 10.93 -10.13 -6.87
N ALA A 20 10.65 -10.12 -8.17
CA ALA A 20 11.23 -9.15 -9.10
C ALA A 20 10.78 -7.71 -8.81
N VAL A 21 9.59 -7.53 -8.21
CA VAL A 21 9.07 -6.21 -7.83
C VAL A 21 9.88 -5.58 -6.69
N PHE A 22 10.44 -6.41 -5.80
CA PHE A 22 11.29 -5.91 -4.70
C PHE A 22 12.72 -5.66 -5.16
N GLY A 23 13.22 -6.48 -6.10
CA GLY A 23 14.62 -6.48 -6.53
C GLY A 23 15.54 -7.19 -5.54
N ASP A 24 16.61 -7.80 -6.06
CA ASP A 24 17.53 -8.62 -5.28
C ASP A 24 18.21 -7.83 -4.15
N GLU A 25 18.57 -6.57 -4.41
CA GLU A 25 19.20 -5.69 -3.43
C GLU A 25 18.31 -5.42 -2.22
N THR A 26 17.01 -5.16 -2.44
CA THR A 26 16.04 -4.94 -1.37
C THR A 26 15.86 -6.19 -0.52
N ILE A 27 15.78 -7.37 -1.17
CA ILE A 27 15.66 -8.65 -0.48
C ILE A 27 16.90 -8.91 0.37
N GLN A 28 18.09 -8.70 -0.19
CA GLN A 28 19.35 -8.85 0.54
C GLN A 28 19.46 -7.85 1.70
N SER A 29 19.07 -6.59 1.50
CA SER A 29 19.06 -5.56 2.54
C SER A 29 18.11 -5.90 3.70
N ALA A 30 16.91 -6.41 3.39
CA ALA A 30 15.97 -6.90 4.39
C ALA A 30 16.55 -8.07 5.19
N VAL A 31 17.13 -9.06 4.50
CA VAL A 31 17.82 -10.20 5.14
C VAL A 31 18.95 -9.72 6.06
N MET A 32 19.85 -8.84 5.58
CA MET A 32 20.96 -8.31 6.38
C MET A 32 20.46 -7.55 7.61
N THR A 33 19.38 -6.78 7.46
CA THR A 33 18.75 -6.07 8.58
C THR A 33 18.24 -7.05 9.63
N ARG A 34 17.53 -8.11 9.20
CA ARG A 34 17.03 -9.16 10.08
C ARG A 34 18.15 -9.95 10.76
N GLN A 35 19.20 -10.32 10.02
CA GLN A 35 20.40 -10.95 10.54
C GLN A 35 21.01 -10.15 11.69
N ARG A 36 21.21 -8.85 11.47
CA ARG A 36 21.78 -7.94 12.46
C ARG A 36 20.92 -7.85 13.73
N LEU A 37 19.60 -7.80 13.58
CA LEU A 37 18.66 -7.77 14.72
C LEU A 37 18.69 -9.06 15.54
N LEU A 38 18.98 -10.20 14.92
CA LEU A 38 19.15 -11.49 15.60
C LEU A 38 20.57 -11.71 16.14
N GLY A 39 21.51 -10.79 15.89
CA GLY A 39 22.92 -10.96 16.24
C GLY A 39 23.64 -12.06 15.44
N LEU A 40 23.11 -12.43 14.27
CA LEU A 40 23.69 -13.44 13.39
C LEU A 40 24.60 -12.76 12.36
N THR A 41 25.84 -13.23 12.25
CA THR A 41 26.83 -12.70 11.31
C THR A 41 26.97 -13.54 10.04
N ASP A 42 26.40 -14.74 10.03
CA ASP A 42 26.49 -15.68 8.92
C ASP A 42 25.12 -15.89 8.22
N HIS A 43 25.14 -15.91 6.88
CA HIS A 43 23.95 -16.13 6.05
C HIS A 43 23.40 -17.53 6.20
N HIS A 44 24.27 -18.52 6.39
CA HIS A 44 23.84 -19.89 6.53
C HIS A 44 23.13 -20.12 7.88
N ASP A 45 23.63 -19.53 8.97
CA ASP A 45 22.97 -19.58 10.27
C ASP A 45 21.64 -18.81 10.30
N TYR A 46 21.54 -17.67 9.61
CA TYR A 46 20.27 -16.98 9.42
C TYR A 46 19.26 -17.82 8.64
N PHE A 47 19.69 -18.45 7.54
CA PHE A 47 18.82 -19.32 6.76
C PHE A 47 18.28 -20.49 7.60
N LYS A 48 19.12 -21.12 8.44
CA LYS A 48 18.66 -22.16 9.38
C LYS A 48 17.59 -21.62 10.33
N ARG A 49 17.81 -20.43 10.90
CA ARG A 49 16.89 -19.80 11.83
C ARG A 49 15.55 -19.46 11.17
N TRP A 50 15.60 -18.76 10.04
CA TRP A 50 14.41 -18.37 9.26
C TRP A 50 13.57 -19.59 8.84
N ARG A 51 14.19 -20.71 8.47
CA ARG A 51 13.45 -21.92 8.07
C ARG A 51 12.59 -22.54 9.18
N ILE A 52 12.96 -22.36 10.44
CA ILE A 52 12.31 -23.03 11.57
C ILE A 52 11.53 -22.08 12.49
N ASP A 53 11.67 -20.77 12.30
CA ASP A 53 11.04 -19.75 13.13
C ASP A 53 9.99 -18.95 12.34
N PRO A 54 8.69 -19.25 12.49
CA PRO A 54 7.61 -18.51 11.85
C PRO A 54 7.59 -17.02 12.20
N LEU A 55 8.04 -16.63 13.40
CA LEU A 55 8.09 -15.22 13.78
C LEU A 55 9.14 -14.47 12.97
N GLU A 56 10.27 -15.12 12.68
CA GLU A 56 11.30 -14.54 11.83
C GLU A 56 10.85 -14.48 10.36
N GLN A 57 10.10 -15.47 9.89
CA GLN A 57 9.48 -15.43 8.56
C GLN A 57 8.53 -14.23 8.42
N SER A 58 7.65 -14.02 9.40
CA SER A 58 6.77 -12.84 9.44
C SER A 58 7.55 -11.54 9.49
N ALA A 59 8.60 -11.46 10.32
CA ALA A 59 9.40 -10.25 10.46
C ALA A 59 10.21 -9.92 9.19
N LEU A 60 10.70 -10.93 8.46
CA LEU A 60 11.32 -10.72 7.16
C LEU A 60 10.31 -10.25 6.12
N LEU A 61 9.10 -10.83 6.08
CA LEU A 61 8.03 -10.37 5.20
C LEU A 61 7.69 -8.89 5.45
N GLU A 62 7.52 -8.51 6.72
CA GLU A 62 7.25 -7.12 7.10
C GLU A 62 8.37 -6.16 6.68
N ALA A 63 9.63 -6.61 6.70
CA ALA A 63 10.77 -5.80 6.25
C ALA A 63 10.79 -5.59 4.72
N LEU A 64 10.12 -6.44 3.94
CA LEU A 64 10.03 -6.33 2.48
C LEU A 64 8.85 -5.49 2.02
N LEU A 65 7.75 -5.48 2.77
CA LEU A 65 6.52 -4.80 2.37
C LEU A 65 6.58 -3.29 2.68
N VAL A 66 6.26 -2.47 1.68
CA VAL A 66 6.20 -1.01 1.85
C VAL A 66 4.82 -0.63 2.43
N GLY A 67 4.75 -0.45 3.74
CA GLY A 67 3.50 -0.13 4.47
C GLY A 67 3.09 1.36 4.47
N GLU A 68 3.36 2.11 3.40
CA GLU A 68 3.03 3.54 3.39
C GLU A 68 1.54 3.80 3.13
N THR A 69 0.85 4.31 4.14
CA THR A 69 -0.57 4.68 4.07
C THR A 69 -0.85 5.99 4.81
N TRP A 70 -1.95 6.65 4.44
CA TRP A 70 -2.42 7.91 5.00
C TRP A 70 -3.94 8.02 4.85
N PHE A 71 -4.57 8.83 5.71
CA PHE A 71 -6.02 9.03 5.70
C PHE A 71 -6.47 9.66 4.38
N PHE A 72 -7.62 9.18 3.89
CA PHE A 72 -8.26 9.66 2.66
C PHE A 72 -7.36 9.63 1.42
N ARG A 73 -6.46 8.64 1.32
CA ARG A 73 -5.67 8.39 0.11
C ARG A 73 -6.59 8.18 -1.10
N GLU A 74 -6.41 8.98 -2.15
CA GLU A 74 -7.32 9.11 -3.31
C GLU A 74 -8.75 9.54 -2.90
N PRO A 75 -8.96 10.82 -2.54
CA PRO A 75 -10.24 11.32 -2.01
C PRO A 75 -11.47 11.01 -2.87
N ALA A 76 -11.30 10.93 -4.20
CA ALA A 76 -12.38 10.62 -5.13
C ALA A 76 -13.05 9.26 -4.85
N ALA A 77 -12.32 8.28 -4.31
CA ALA A 77 -12.87 6.99 -3.94
C ALA A 77 -13.92 7.11 -2.81
N PHE A 78 -13.64 7.96 -1.81
CA PHE A 78 -14.54 8.19 -0.68
C PHE A 78 -15.79 9.00 -1.08
N ASN A 79 -15.65 9.93 -2.02
CA ASN A 79 -16.80 10.62 -2.60
C ASN A 79 -17.75 9.63 -3.30
N LEU A 80 -17.20 8.72 -4.10
CA LEU A 80 -18.02 7.70 -4.79
C LEU A 80 -18.64 6.71 -3.80
N LEU A 81 -17.89 6.32 -2.76
CA LEU A 81 -18.42 5.52 -1.67
C LEU A 81 -19.62 6.22 -1.02
N ALA A 82 -19.51 7.51 -0.68
CA ALA A 82 -20.59 8.26 -0.06
C ALA A 82 -21.88 8.27 -0.91
N GLU A 83 -21.74 8.53 -2.20
CA GLU A 83 -22.86 8.48 -3.17
C GLU A 83 -23.47 7.09 -3.28
N TRP A 84 -22.64 6.05 -3.27
CA TRP A 84 -23.12 4.66 -3.31
C TRP A 84 -23.87 4.31 -2.02
N LEU A 85 -23.34 4.67 -0.85
CA LEU A 85 -23.97 4.43 0.45
C LEU A 85 -25.34 5.10 0.56
N GLN A 86 -25.47 6.34 0.09
CA GLN A 86 -26.75 7.05 0.09
C GLN A 86 -27.80 6.37 -0.78
N ARG A 87 -27.42 5.87 -1.97
CA ARG A 87 -28.33 5.15 -2.87
C ARG A 87 -28.79 3.79 -2.34
N HIS A 88 -27.97 3.16 -1.49
CA HIS A 88 -28.25 1.84 -0.92
C HIS A 88 -28.66 1.91 0.56
N ARG A 89 -29.06 3.09 1.03
CA ARG A 89 -29.54 3.29 2.39
C ARG A 89 -30.76 2.40 2.66
N GLY A 90 -30.80 1.76 3.83
CA GLY A 90 -31.85 0.82 4.21
C GLY A 90 -31.52 -0.65 3.92
N ARG A 91 -30.48 -0.97 3.14
CA ARG A 91 -29.88 -2.30 3.11
C ARG A 91 -28.95 -2.43 4.31
N ALA A 92 -29.40 -3.05 5.40
CA ALA A 92 -28.60 -3.19 6.63
C ALA A 92 -28.44 -4.66 7.05
N PRO A 93 -27.27 -5.08 7.56
CA PRO A 93 -26.03 -4.29 7.62
C PRO A 93 -25.32 -4.26 6.27
N LEU A 94 -24.88 -3.08 5.82
CA LEU A 94 -23.90 -2.95 4.75
C LEU A 94 -22.56 -3.53 5.21
N ARG A 95 -21.90 -4.29 4.34
CA ARG A 95 -20.62 -4.93 4.63
C ARG A 95 -19.55 -4.39 3.71
N ILE A 96 -18.52 -3.81 4.31
CA ILE A 96 -17.37 -3.27 3.57
C ILE A 96 -16.12 -4.07 3.95
N LEU A 97 -15.33 -4.46 2.96
CA LEU A 97 -14.01 -5.05 3.16
C LEU A 97 -12.92 -4.04 2.77
N THR A 98 -11.83 -3.98 3.54
CA THR A 98 -10.56 -3.38 3.12
C THR A 98 -9.45 -4.42 3.29
N LEU A 99 -8.78 -4.76 2.19
CA LEU A 99 -7.72 -5.78 2.12
C LEU A 99 -6.70 -5.39 1.04
N PRO A 100 -5.47 -4.99 1.39
CA PRO A 100 -4.92 -4.90 2.74
C PRO A 100 -5.35 -3.60 3.42
N CYS A 101 -5.46 -3.61 4.75
CA CYS A 101 -5.81 -2.41 5.52
C CYS A 101 -4.61 -1.62 6.04
N ALA A 102 -3.40 -2.17 5.96
CA ALA A 102 -2.16 -1.65 6.53
C ALA A 102 -2.38 -1.22 8.00
N THR A 103 -1.88 -0.04 8.38
CA THR A 103 -2.05 0.51 9.73
C THR A 103 -3.45 1.09 9.99
N GLY A 104 -4.44 0.85 9.13
CA GLY A 104 -5.86 1.10 9.37
C GLY A 104 -6.41 2.43 8.84
N GLU A 105 -5.58 3.31 8.29
CA GLU A 105 -6.01 4.63 7.82
C GLU A 105 -7.16 4.56 6.80
N GLU A 106 -7.15 3.58 5.88
CA GLU A 106 -8.26 3.38 4.93
C GLU A 106 -9.55 2.95 5.64
N ALA A 107 -9.47 1.95 6.52
CA ALA A 107 -10.62 1.48 7.29
C ALA A 107 -11.27 2.60 8.10
N TRP A 108 -10.44 3.44 8.72
CA TRP A 108 -10.90 4.60 9.48
C TRP A 108 -11.46 5.71 8.62
N SER A 109 -10.91 5.96 7.44
CA SER A 109 -11.50 6.88 6.46
C SER A 109 -12.88 6.42 5.99
N ILE A 110 -13.07 5.11 5.74
CA ILE A 110 -14.38 4.53 5.41
C ILE A 110 -15.36 4.72 6.59
N ALA A 111 -14.93 4.41 7.82
CA ALA A 111 -15.75 4.60 9.02
C ALA A 111 -16.14 6.06 9.25
N ALA A 112 -15.23 7.01 8.97
CA ALA A 112 -15.51 8.44 9.03
C ALA A 112 -16.60 8.86 8.02
N VAL A 113 -16.56 8.33 6.79
CA VAL A 113 -17.61 8.57 5.78
C VAL A 113 -18.95 8.02 6.26
N LEU A 114 -18.99 6.78 6.76
CA LEU A 114 -20.20 6.16 7.30
C LEU A 114 -20.82 7.00 8.43
N LYS A 115 -20.00 7.38 9.41
CA LYS A 115 -20.44 8.19 10.55
C LYS A 115 -20.98 9.56 10.11
N SER A 116 -20.29 10.23 9.18
CA SER A 116 -20.76 11.53 8.66
C SER A 116 -22.05 11.43 7.85
N LEU A 117 -22.36 10.27 7.26
CA LEU A 117 -23.65 10.00 6.62
C LEU A 117 -24.74 9.52 7.60
N GLY A 118 -24.40 9.36 8.87
CA GLY A 118 -25.31 8.98 9.94
C GLY A 118 -25.59 7.48 10.03
N PHE A 119 -24.73 6.62 9.47
CA PHE A 119 -24.83 5.17 9.68
C PHE A 119 -24.44 4.81 11.11
N LYS A 120 -25.15 3.85 11.69
CA LYS A 120 -24.82 3.24 12.98
C LYS A 120 -24.04 1.93 12.81
N PRO A 121 -23.34 1.44 13.84
CA PRO A 121 -22.60 0.17 13.78
C PRO A 121 -23.47 -1.04 13.37
N ASP A 122 -24.74 -1.09 13.74
CA ASP A 122 -25.65 -2.15 13.33
C ASP A 122 -26.13 -2.04 11.87
N GLU A 123 -25.98 -0.86 11.25
CA GLU A 123 -26.35 -0.59 9.86
C GLU A 123 -25.19 -0.77 8.87
N ALA A 124 -23.95 -0.64 9.34
CA ALA A 124 -22.75 -0.83 8.52
C ALA A 124 -21.57 -1.37 9.32
N GLN A 125 -20.87 -2.36 8.75
CA GLN A 125 -19.73 -3.02 9.35
C GLN A 125 -18.57 -3.09 8.35
N ILE A 126 -17.36 -2.82 8.84
CA ILE A 126 -16.12 -2.85 8.08
C ILE A 126 -15.28 -4.02 8.61
N GLU A 127 -14.94 -4.95 7.72
CA GLU A 127 -13.92 -5.95 7.96
C GLU A 127 -12.61 -5.44 7.34
N ALA A 128 -11.59 -5.28 8.16
CA ALA A 128 -10.29 -4.75 7.75
C ALA A 128 -9.24 -5.84 7.97
N MET A 129 -8.57 -6.23 6.88
CA MET A 129 -7.69 -7.38 6.86
C MET A 129 -6.31 -7.01 6.39
N ASP A 130 -5.29 -7.56 7.05
CA ASP A 130 -3.90 -7.41 6.64
C ASP A 130 -3.10 -8.64 7.04
N ILE A 131 -1.98 -8.88 6.38
CA ILE A 131 -1.05 -9.94 6.74
C ILE A 131 -0.14 -9.53 7.91
N SER A 132 0.16 -8.24 8.05
CA SER A 132 1.03 -7.73 9.11
C SER A 132 0.28 -7.62 10.43
N VAL A 133 0.71 -8.42 11.41
CA VAL A 133 0.20 -8.34 12.78
C VAL A 133 0.54 -6.98 13.39
N ALA A 134 1.75 -6.46 13.17
CA ALA A 134 2.17 -5.16 13.70
C ALA A 134 1.34 -3.99 13.14
N ALA A 135 0.95 -4.06 11.86
CA ALA A 135 0.08 -3.08 11.25
C ALA A 135 -1.33 -3.13 11.85
N ILE A 136 -1.89 -4.34 12.04
CA ILE A 136 -3.19 -4.56 12.69
C ILE A 136 -3.20 -4.05 14.14
N GLU A 137 -2.15 -4.30 14.91
CA GLU A 137 -2.03 -3.78 16.28
C GLU A 137 -2.00 -2.25 16.31
N THR A 138 -1.32 -1.63 15.34
CA THR A 138 -1.32 -0.16 15.19
C THR A 138 -2.72 0.34 14.81
N ALA A 139 -3.40 -0.36 13.92
CA ALA A 139 -4.75 -0.03 13.51
C ALA A 139 -5.74 -0.07 14.68
N GLN A 140 -5.70 -1.15 15.47
CA GLN A 140 -6.56 -1.35 16.64
C GLN A 140 -6.35 -0.30 17.74
N ARG A 141 -5.11 0.18 17.93
CA ARG A 141 -4.83 1.29 18.86
C ARG A 141 -5.58 2.55 18.44
N GLY A 142 -5.62 2.85 17.14
CA GLY A 142 -6.35 4.00 16.60
C GLY A 142 -5.77 5.34 17.05
N LEU A 143 -4.43 5.43 17.07
CA LEU A 143 -3.68 6.61 17.48
C LEU A 143 -2.62 6.91 16.41
N TYR A 144 -2.71 8.08 15.78
CA TYR A 144 -1.88 8.42 14.63
C TYR A 144 -1.29 9.83 14.77
N PRO A 145 -0.05 10.06 14.30
CA PRO A 145 0.47 11.42 14.14
C PRO A 145 -0.39 12.23 13.16
N ALA A 146 -0.57 13.53 13.42
CA ALA A 146 -1.33 14.43 12.54
C ALA A 146 -0.88 14.39 11.07
N LYS A 147 0.43 14.22 10.82
CA LYS A 147 1.01 14.07 9.47
C LYS A 147 0.47 12.89 8.65
N ARG A 148 -0.23 11.93 9.28
CA ARG A 148 -0.95 10.85 8.57
C ARG A 148 -2.19 11.36 7.86
N LEU A 149 -2.65 12.57 8.16
CA LEU A 149 -3.65 13.29 7.37
C LEU A 149 -2.91 14.30 6.49
N ARG A 150 -2.63 13.91 5.24
CA ARG A 150 -1.88 14.74 4.27
C ARG A 150 -2.73 15.81 3.60
N LEU A 151 -4.03 15.57 3.55
CA LEU A 151 -5.00 16.43 2.86
C LEU A 151 -6.12 16.76 3.84
N SER A 152 -6.53 18.02 3.84
CA SER A 152 -7.79 18.47 4.43
C SER A 152 -8.73 18.86 3.30
N GLY A 153 -9.86 18.17 3.18
CA GLY A 153 -10.92 18.53 2.24
C GLY A 153 -12.05 19.29 2.94
N ALA A 154 -12.94 19.88 2.14
CA ALA A 154 -14.18 20.50 2.63
C ALA A 154 -15.27 19.47 2.97
N GLU A 155 -15.04 18.19 2.69
CA GLU A 155 -16.04 17.14 2.89
C GLU A 155 -16.31 16.88 4.38
N PRO A 156 -17.57 16.62 4.78
CA PRO A 156 -17.96 16.53 6.20
C PRO A 156 -17.21 15.45 7.01
N TRP A 157 -16.70 14.40 6.37
CA TRP A 157 -16.00 13.31 7.05
C TRP A 157 -14.57 13.63 7.46
N TYR A 158 -13.94 14.69 6.93
CA TYR A 158 -12.62 15.11 7.41
C TYR A 158 -12.67 15.53 8.88
N HIS A 159 -13.79 16.11 9.32
CA HIS A 159 -13.96 16.54 10.72
C HIS A 159 -13.93 15.40 11.73
N GLN A 160 -14.29 14.17 11.32
CA GLN A 160 -14.27 12.98 12.21
C GLN A 160 -12.85 12.57 12.62
N LEU A 161 -11.82 13.03 11.90
CA LEU A 161 -10.42 12.66 12.11
C LEU A 161 -9.55 13.89 12.39
N THR A 162 -10.14 14.94 12.99
CA THR A 162 -9.44 16.19 13.29
C THR A 162 -8.35 15.94 14.35
N PRO A 163 -7.09 16.30 14.06
CA PRO A 163 -6.02 16.16 15.05
C PRO A 163 -6.25 17.03 16.28
N LYS A 164 -5.91 16.50 17.46
CA LYS A 164 -5.81 17.22 18.74
C LYS A 164 -4.42 16.99 19.30
N ASP A 165 -3.74 18.07 19.71
CA ASP A 165 -2.37 18.02 20.25
C ASP A 165 -1.38 17.24 19.35
N GLY A 166 -1.51 17.40 18.03
CA GLY A 166 -0.66 16.73 17.04
C GLY A 166 -0.98 15.26 16.80
N LEU A 167 -2.07 14.73 17.36
CA LEU A 167 -2.50 13.33 17.23
C LEU A 167 -3.93 13.23 16.73
N ILE A 168 -4.18 12.24 15.86
CA ILE A 168 -5.52 11.79 15.48
C ILE A 168 -5.85 10.59 16.37
N THR A 169 -6.96 10.69 17.09
CA THR A 169 -7.49 9.61 17.95
C THR A 169 -8.81 9.14 17.38
N ILE A 170 -8.94 7.83 17.18
CA ILE A 170 -10.17 7.25 16.65
C ILE A 170 -11.21 7.08 17.76
N ASP A 171 -12.37 7.72 17.60
CA ASP A 171 -13.48 7.65 18.54
C ASP A 171 -14.10 6.24 18.65
N CYS A 172 -14.74 5.96 19.79
CA CYS A 172 -15.36 4.67 20.08
C CYS A 172 -16.45 4.25 19.07
N GLU A 173 -17.20 5.20 18.52
CA GLU A 173 -18.22 4.91 17.51
C GLU A 173 -17.62 4.39 16.20
N LEU A 174 -16.49 4.97 15.73
CA LEU A 174 -15.79 4.43 14.58
C LEU A 174 -15.22 3.04 14.90
N LYS A 175 -14.63 2.87 16.09
CA LYS A 175 -14.12 1.56 16.55
C LYS A 175 -15.20 0.47 16.58
N ALA A 176 -16.45 0.82 16.86
CA ALA A 176 -17.57 -0.13 16.86
C ALA A 176 -17.96 -0.59 15.45
N MET A 177 -17.58 0.15 14.39
CA MET A 177 -17.86 -0.21 13.00
C MET A 177 -16.77 -1.09 12.38
N VAL A 178 -15.56 -1.14 12.94
CA VAL A 178 -14.39 -1.77 12.29
C VAL A 178 -13.91 -2.99 13.07
N ARG A 179 -13.74 -4.10 12.35
CA ARG A 179 -13.11 -5.33 12.86
C ARG A 179 -11.81 -5.60 12.11
N PHE A 180 -10.70 -5.58 12.82
CA PHE A 180 -9.39 -5.93 12.28
C PHE A 180 -9.09 -7.42 12.45
N THR A 181 -8.63 -8.08 11.39
CA THR A 181 -8.26 -9.49 11.40
C THR A 181 -6.96 -9.71 10.60
N THR A 182 -6.08 -10.58 11.08
CA THR A 182 -4.89 -10.97 10.32
C THR A 182 -5.25 -12.03 9.28
N VAL A 183 -5.10 -11.72 8.00
CA VAL A 183 -5.42 -12.62 6.88
C VAL A 183 -4.42 -12.42 5.74
N ASN A 184 -3.94 -13.53 5.18
CA ASN A 184 -3.19 -13.53 3.93
C ASN A 184 -4.16 -13.41 2.75
N ALA A 185 -4.02 -12.38 1.92
CA ALA A 185 -4.89 -12.18 0.76
C ALA A 185 -4.82 -13.33 -0.26
N ALA A 186 -3.68 -14.02 -0.36
CA ALA A 186 -3.49 -15.18 -1.22
C ALA A 186 -4.16 -16.45 -0.67
N ASP A 187 -4.54 -16.48 0.62
CA ASP A 187 -5.31 -17.58 1.19
C ASP A 187 -6.78 -17.48 0.80
N ARG A 188 -7.09 -18.15 -0.30
CA ARG A 188 -8.44 -18.23 -0.87
C ARG A 188 -9.48 -18.77 0.12
N GLU A 189 -9.14 -19.75 0.95
CA GLU A 189 -10.10 -20.39 1.85
C GLU A 189 -10.55 -19.43 2.94
N SER A 190 -9.60 -18.69 3.54
CA SER A 190 -9.90 -17.66 4.54
C SER A 190 -10.86 -16.59 4.00
N ILE A 191 -10.63 -16.10 2.78
CA ILE A 191 -11.52 -15.10 2.16
C ILE A 191 -12.90 -15.69 1.83
N LEU A 192 -12.97 -16.95 1.37
CA LEU A 192 -14.24 -17.59 1.02
C LEU A 192 -15.14 -17.91 2.22
N GLN A 193 -14.56 -18.10 3.40
CA GLN A 193 -15.31 -18.27 4.65
C GLN A 193 -16.01 -16.98 5.10
N CYS A 194 -15.57 -15.83 4.59
CA CYS A 194 -16.19 -14.55 4.88
C CYS A 194 -17.58 -14.44 4.25
N ARG A 195 -18.42 -13.60 4.86
CA ARG A 195 -19.72 -13.24 4.30
C ARG A 195 -19.53 -12.38 3.04
N PRO A 196 -20.53 -12.32 2.15
CA PRO A 196 -20.49 -11.40 1.03
C PRO A 196 -20.40 -9.92 1.48
N TYR A 197 -19.72 -9.11 0.68
CA TYR A 197 -19.49 -7.69 0.88
C TYR A 197 -20.20 -6.87 -0.18
N ASP A 198 -20.76 -5.74 0.22
CA ASP A 198 -21.36 -4.77 -0.68
C ASP A 198 -20.28 -3.88 -1.32
N VAL A 199 -19.21 -3.59 -0.59
CA VAL A 199 -18.07 -2.82 -1.08
C VAL A 199 -16.77 -3.49 -0.66
N ILE A 200 -15.81 -3.57 -1.58
CA ILE A 200 -14.47 -4.08 -1.32
C ILE A 200 -13.46 -3.02 -1.76
N PHE A 201 -12.55 -2.65 -0.86
CA PHE A 201 -11.33 -1.91 -1.18
C PHE A 201 -10.15 -2.88 -1.21
N CYS A 202 -9.46 -2.95 -2.35
CA CYS A 202 -8.27 -3.76 -2.56
C CYS A 202 -7.23 -2.93 -3.30
N ARG A 203 -6.55 -2.05 -2.57
CA ARG A 203 -5.71 -0.99 -3.14
C ARG A 203 -4.25 -1.14 -2.74
N ASN A 204 -3.36 -0.85 -3.69
CA ASN A 204 -1.92 -0.75 -3.48
C ASN A 204 -1.27 -2.04 -2.92
N MET A 205 -1.76 -3.21 -3.37
CA MET A 205 -1.25 -4.54 -2.97
C MET A 205 -0.95 -5.43 -4.16
N LEU A 206 -1.83 -5.42 -5.17
CA LEU A 206 -1.73 -6.27 -6.34
C LEU A 206 -0.48 -5.96 -7.16
N ILE A 207 0.05 -4.74 -7.02
CA ILE A 207 1.33 -4.32 -7.62
C ILE A 207 2.52 -5.19 -7.18
N TYR A 208 2.46 -5.82 -6.00
CA TYR A 208 3.51 -6.70 -5.49
C TYR A 208 3.31 -8.17 -5.87
N MET A 209 2.20 -8.51 -6.52
CA MET A 209 1.81 -9.90 -6.79
C MET A 209 2.07 -10.27 -8.25
N HIS A 210 2.47 -11.53 -8.49
CA HIS A 210 2.58 -12.04 -9.86
C HIS A 210 1.20 -12.29 -10.48
N ASP A 211 1.11 -12.34 -11.81
CA ASP A 211 -0.18 -12.37 -12.54
C ASP A 211 -1.15 -13.45 -12.07
N LYS A 212 -0.67 -14.68 -11.90
CA LYS A 212 -1.50 -15.80 -11.44
C LYS A 212 -2.12 -15.54 -10.06
N ALA A 213 -1.36 -14.95 -9.13
CA ALA A 213 -1.85 -14.66 -7.80
C ALA A 213 -2.79 -13.45 -7.81
N ARG A 214 -2.47 -12.37 -8.55
CA ARG A 214 -3.39 -11.24 -8.78
C ARG A 214 -4.75 -11.71 -9.26
N LEU A 215 -4.77 -12.55 -10.30
CA LEU A 215 -6.00 -13.08 -10.87
C LEU A 215 -6.77 -13.93 -9.85
N THR A 216 -6.08 -14.79 -9.12
CA THR A 216 -6.70 -15.65 -8.09
C THR A 216 -7.32 -14.82 -6.96
N VAL A 217 -6.63 -13.80 -6.47
CA VAL A 217 -7.14 -12.88 -5.44
C VAL A 217 -8.37 -12.14 -5.94
N LEU A 218 -8.30 -11.51 -7.11
CA LEU A 218 -9.42 -10.78 -7.69
C LEU A 218 -10.64 -11.67 -7.92
N GLN A 219 -10.46 -12.89 -8.47
CA GLN A 219 -11.54 -13.86 -8.62
C GLN A 219 -12.17 -14.22 -7.27
N THR A 220 -11.34 -14.38 -6.24
CA THR A 220 -11.79 -14.72 -4.87
C THR A 220 -12.61 -13.59 -4.26
N LEU A 221 -12.11 -12.36 -4.34
CA LEU A 221 -12.83 -11.16 -3.89
C LEU A 221 -14.15 -10.99 -4.65
N LEU A 222 -14.16 -11.23 -5.96
CA LEU A 222 -15.38 -11.15 -6.75
C LEU A 222 -16.43 -12.15 -6.28
N MET A 223 -16.08 -13.40 -5.95
CA MET A 223 -17.05 -14.35 -5.38
C MET A 223 -17.62 -13.93 -4.03
N ARG A 224 -17.00 -12.97 -3.33
CA ARG A 224 -17.54 -12.33 -2.12
C ARG A 224 -18.20 -10.99 -2.40
N LEU A 225 -17.99 -10.37 -3.55
CA LEU A 225 -18.66 -9.14 -3.93
C LEU A 225 -20.13 -9.41 -4.30
N GLN A 226 -21.05 -8.67 -3.68
CA GLN A 226 -22.47 -8.69 -4.03
C GLN A 226 -22.70 -8.29 -5.50
N PRO A 227 -23.81 -8.72 -6.15
CA PRO A 227 -24.06 -8.43 -7.57
C PRO A 227 -24.01 -6.94 -7.96
N GLU A 228 -24.51 -6.05 -7.10
CA GLU A 228 -24.50 -4.59 -7.28
C GLU A 228 -23.34 -3.90 -6.54
N GLY A 229 -22.38 -4.70 -6.04
CA GLY A 229 -21.29 -4.22 -5.21
C GLY A 229 -20.23 -3.43 -5.97
N LEU A 230 -19.43 -2.67 -5.22
CA LEU A 230 -18.28 -1.91 -5.73
C LEU A 230 -16.95 -2.54 -5.32
N LEU A 231 -16.03 -2.65 -6.26
CA LEU A 231 -14.63 -2.97 -6.01
C LEU A 231 -13.76 -1.75 -6.30
N PHE A 232 -13.01 -1.26 -5.32
CA PHE A 232 -12.01 -0.21 -5.47
C PHE A 232 -10.61 -0.82 -5.56
N LEU A 233 -9.81 -0.41 -6.56
CA LEU A 233 -8.39 -0.75 -6.70
C LEU A 233 -7.53 0.53 -6.71
N GLY A 234 -6.22 0.39 -6.54
CA GLY A 234 -5.28 1.51 -6.59
C GLY A 234 -5.09 2.05 -8.00
N HIS A 235 -4.56 3.27 -8.10
CA HIS A 235 -4.36 3.96 -9.39
C HIS A 235 -3.51 3.20 -10.43
N ALA A 236 -2.56 2.38 -9.96
CA ALA A 236 -1.67 1.56 -10.80
C ALA A 236 -2.23 0.15 -11.05
N GLU A 237 -3.40 -0.18 -10.49
CA GLU A 237 -3.98 -1.52 -10.49
C GLU A 237 -5.17 -1.57 -11.43
N ARG A 238 -5.28 -2.67 -12.18
CA ARG A 238 -6.38 -2.88 -13.12
C ARG A 238 -6.85 -4.33 -13.03
N PRO A 239 -8.16 -4.59 -13.12
CA PRO A 239 -8.64 -5.96 -13.20
C PRO A 239 -8.30 -6.55 -14.58
N ALA A 240 -8.10 -7.85 -14.60
CA ALA A 240 -7.93 -8.58 -15.85
C ALA A 240 -9.23 -8.52 -16.68
N PRO A 241 -9.17 -8.28 -18.01
CA PRO A 241 -10.36 -8.12 -18.86
C PRO A 241 -11.37 -9.28 -18.76
N GLU A 242 -10.87 -10.50 -18.57
CA GLU A 242 -11.65 -11.74 -18.44
C GLU A 242 -12.55 -11.79 -17.20
N LEU A 243 -12.34 -10.90 -16.22
CA LEU A 243 -13.16 -10.83 -15.01
C LEU A 243 -14.53 -10.18 -15.22
N GLY A 244 -14.80 -9.64 -16.42
CA GLY A 244 -16.11 -9.08 -16.77
C GLY A 244 -16.49 -7.86 -15.93
N LEU A 245 -15.49 -7.10 -15.48
CA LEU A 245 -15.67 -5.88 -14.70
C LEU A 245 -15.77 -4.66 -15.61
N VAL A 246 -16.70 -3.77 -15.30
CA VAL A 246 -16.86 -2.47 -15.95
C VAL A 246 -16.53 -1.37 -14.95
N ARG A 247 -15.91 -0.28 -15.41
CA ARG A 247 -15.56 0.85 -14.55
C ARG A 247 -16.84 1.54 -14.08
N ALA A 248 -16.92 1.85 -12.79
CA ALA A 248 -18.00 2.66 -12.23
C ALA A 248 -17.91 4.09 -12.81
N THR A 249 -19.05 4.68 -13.13
CA THR A 249 -19.15 5.96 -13.83
C THR A 249 -18.82 7.15 -12.92
N ARG A 250 -17.53 7.38 -12.64
CA ARG A 250 -17.03 8.65 -12.11
C ARG A 250 -15.57 8.86 -12.53
N GLU A 251 -15.30 9.99 -13.17
CA GLU A 251 -13.95 10.38 -13.54
C GLU A 251 -13.03 10.45 -12.30
N GLY A 252 -11.77 10.06 -12.48
CA GLY A 252 -10.78 10.04 -11.40
C GLY A 252 -10.97 8.93 -10.36
N THR A 253 -11.93 8.02 -10.52
CA THR A 253 -12.10 6.87 -9.60
C THR A 253 -11.61 5.56 -10.19
N PHE A 254 -10.91 4.78 -9.38
CA PHE A 254 -10.48 3.42 -9.68
C PHE A 254 -11.47 2.46 -9.00
N ALA A 255 -12.69 2.42 -9.55
CA ALA A 255 -13.78 1.60 -9.03
C ALA A 255 -14.43 0.79 -10.15
N TRP A 256 -14.84 -0.44 -9.84
CA TRP A 256 -15.37 -1.42 -10.78
C TRP A 256 -16.61 -2.11 -10.23
N GLN A 257 -17.48 -2.52 -11.15
CA GLN A 257 -18.70 -3.29 -10.89
C GLN A 257 -18.79 -4.46 -11.87
N ARG A 258 -19.55 -5.48 -11.52
CA ARG A 258 -19.83 -6.60 -12.44
C ARG A 258 -20.62 -6.09 -13.64
N SER A 259 -20.21 -6.51 -14.84
CA SER A 259 -21.00 -6.26 -16.04
C SER A 259 -22.38 -6.91 -15.90
N THR A 260 -23.44 -6.16 -16.21
CA THR A 260 -24.82 -6.66 -16.23
C THR A 260 -25.03 -7.82 -17.22
N LYS A 261 -24.15 -7.98 -18.22
CA LYS A 261 -24.13 -9.15 -19.12
C LYS A 261 -23.55 -10.41 -18.47
N ALA A 262 -22.69 -10.29 -17.45
CA ALA A 262 -22.09 -11.41 -16.72
C ALA A 262 -22.91 -11.85 -15.50
N ALA A 263 -23.87 -11.04 -15.05
CA ALA A 263 -24.75 -11.31 -13.89
C ALA A 263 -25.81 -12.40 -14.15
N ALA A 264 -25.90 -12.94 -15.37
CA ALA A 264 -26.89 -13.94 -15.77
C ALA A 264 -26.52 -15.41 -15.44
N GLN A 265 -25.39 -15.67 -14.81
CA GLN A 265 -25.10 -17.02 -14.29
C GLN A 265 -25.57 -17.14 -12.83
N PRO A 266 -26.56 -18.00 -12.54
CA PRO A 266 -27.02 -18.20 -11.17
C PRO A 266 -25.87 -18.77 -10.32
N SER A 267 -25.60 -18.11 -9.19
CA SER A 267 -24.76 -18.70 -8.16
C SER A 267 -25.41 -19.99 -7.66
N PRO A 268 -24.68 -21.10 -7.48
CA PRO A 268 -25.25 -22.29 -6.87
C PRO A 268 -25.72 -21.94 -5.46
N SER A 269 -27.01 -22.09 -5.21
CA SER A 269 -27.60 -21.95 -3.89
C SER A 269 -27.08 -23.07 -2.99
N LEU A 270 -26.01 -22.78 -2.24
CA LEU A 270 -25.61 -23.62 -1.12
C LEU A 270 -26.66 -23.46 -0.04
N GLY A 271 -27.60 -24.41 -0.01
CA GLY A 271 -28.69 -24.47 0.95
C GLY A 271 -28.16 -24.31 2.38
N HIS A 272 -28.74 -23.34 3.09
CA HIS A 272 -28.62 -23.20 4.53
C HIS A 272 -29.06 -24.51 5.20
N ARG A 273 -28.10 -25.33 5.61
CA ARG A 273 -28.29 -26.25 6.74
C ARG A 273 -27.66 -25.58 7.95
N GLN A 274 -28.51 -25.03 8.82
CA GLN A 274 -28.14 -24.69 10.19
C GLN A 274 -27.61 -25.96 10.86
N ARG A 275 -26.30 -26.07 10.98
CA ARG A 275 -25.66 -27.08 11.81
C ARG A 275 -25.34 -26.40 13.12
N ILE A 276 -26.16 -26.69 14.14
CA ILE A 276 -25.87 -26.36 15.53
C ILE A 276 -24.56 -27.06 15.87
N LEU A 277 -23.48 -26.30 16.08
CA LEU A 277 -22.22 -26.83 16.58
C LEU A 277 -22.19 -26.73 18.11
N PRO A 278 -21.78 -27.80 18.83
CA PRO A 278 -21.65 -27.78 20.27
C PRO A 278 -20.46 -26.93 20.72
N GLY A 279 -20.55 -26.40 21.95
CA GLY A 279 -19.75 -25.30 22.49
C GLY A 279 -18.24 -25.39 22.25
N VAL A 280 -17.70 -24.31 21.70
CA VAL A 280 -16.26 -24.06 21.59
C VAL A 280 -15.72 -23.80 23.00
N LYS A 281 -14.86 -24.69 23.49
CA LYS A 281 -14.05 -24.44 24.68
C LYS A 281 -13.13 -23.25 24.40
N ARG A 282 -13.18 -22.23 25.27
CA ARG A 282 -12.19 -21.16 25.35
C ARG A 282 -10.81 -21.79 25.49
N THR A 283 -9.96 -21.63 24.48
CA THR A 283 -8.52 -21.81 24.63
C THR A 283 -7.94 -20.52 25.21
N GLU A 284 -7.21 -20.68 26.31
CA GLU A 284 -6.54 -19.59 27.02
C GLU A 284 -5.46 -18.94 26.14
N PRO A 285 -5.20 -17.63 26.31
CA PRO A 285 -4.14 -16.95 25.60
C PRO A 285 -2.76 -17.43 26.06
N ILE A 286 -1.90 -17.76 25.10
CA ILE A 286 -0.50 -18.10 25.33
C ILE A 286 0.26 -16.80 25.68
N LEU A 287 0.15 -16.32 26.91
CA LEU A 287 0.99 -15.25 27.46
C LEU A 287 1.11 -15.41 28.99
N ALA A 288 1.70 -16.51 29.42
CA ALA A 288 2.24 -16.65 30.76
C ALA A 288 3.57 -17.38 30.62
N HIS A 289 4.67 -16.63 30.59
CA HIS A 289 6.05 -16.97 31.00
C HIS A 289 7.04 -15.95 30.37
N ALA A 290 6.93 -14.67 30.77
CA ALA A 290 8.01 -13.68 30.64
C ALA A 290 7.68 -12.41 31.44
N LYS A 291 7.65 -12.52 32.77
CA LYS A 291 7.59 -11.36 33.67
C LYS A 291 8.86 -11.31 34.52
N LYS A 292 9.86 -10.52 34.09
CA LYS A 292 10.66 -9.61 34.95
C LYS A 292 11.81 -8.96 34.19
N ARG A 293 11.90 -7.62 34.35
CA ARG A 293 13.08 -6.73 34.24
C ARG A 293 13.68 -6.58 32.82
N LEU A 294 13.94 -5.40 32.25
CA LEU A 294 14.31 -4.06 32.75
C LEU A 294 13.71 -2.98 31.81
N SER A 295 12.95 -2.02 32.34
CA SER A 295 13.32 -0.59 32.51
C SER A 295 13.93 0.13 31.29
N ALA A 296 13.13 1.08 30.78
CA ALA A 296 13.45 2.33 30.08
C ALA A 296 14.82 2.47 29.39
N SER A 297 14.81 2.46 28.06
CA SER A 297 15.69 3.31 27.25
C SER A 297 15.05 3.57 25.88
N THR A 298 14.69 4.84 25.70
CA THR A 298 14.57 5.67 24.49
C THR A 298 15.03 5.11 23.13
N PHE A 299 14.22 5.45 22.11
CA PHE A 299 14.47 5.60 20.65
C PHE A 299 15.96 5.58 20.22
N SER A 300 16.41 4.99 19.11
CA SER A 300 15.85 4.92 17.75
C SER A 300 16.57 3.86 16.89
N ALA A 301 16.04 3.57 15.71
CA ALA A 301 16.74 2.94 14.58
C ALA A 301 16.37 3.71 13.30
N PRO A 302 16.97 3.41 12.15
CA PRO A 302 18.37 3.60 11.76
C PRO A 302 18.40 4.39 10.43
N PRO A 303 19.51 4.52 9.67
CA PRO A 303 19.78 3.51 8.64
C PRO A 303 21.30 3.30 8.45
N GLY A 304 21.77 2.11 8.06
CA GLY A 304 21.89 1.54 6.70
C GLY A 304 23.30 0.90 6.59
N GLY A 305 23.74 0.34 5.46
CA GLY A 305 25.00 -0.43 5.37
C GLY A 305 26.30 0.39 5.30
N PHE A 306 26.60 1.19 6.30
CA PHE A 306 27.75 2.08 6.47
C PHE A 306 27.93 2.23 7.99
N GLY A 307 28.96 2.94 8.46
CA GLY A 307 28.89 3.44 9.84
C GLY A 307 27.53 4.13 10.04
N PRO A 308 26.83 3.98 11.18
CA PRO A 308 25.46 4.48 11.40
C PRO A 308 25.22 5.99 11.13
N GLN A 309 26.27 6.74 10.75
CA GLN A 309 26.22 8.13 10.35
C GLN A 309 25.99 8.33 8.84
N GLU A 310 26.54 7.53 7.92
CA GLU A 310 26.57 7.87 6.48
C GLU A 310 25.22 7.66 5.76
N ILE A 311 24.43 6.64 6.10
CA ILE A 311 23.08 6.43 5.52
C ILE A 311 22.07 7.29 6.24
N PHE A 312 22.28 7.54 7.53
CA PHE A 312 21.49 8.53 8.24
C PHE A 312 21.64 9.87 7.53
N GLU A 313 22.85 10.28 7.19
CA GLU A 313 23.12 11.49 6.42
C GLU A 313 22.47 11.45 5.03
N GLU A 314 22.58 10.38 4.25
CA GLU A 314 22.00 10.28 2.89
C GLU A 314 20.46 10.28 2.87
N HIS A 315 19.84 9.52 3.77
CA HIS A 315 18.38 9.48 3.90
C HIS A 315 17.83 10.82 4.44
N VAL A 316 18.61 11.51 5.26
CA VAL A 316 18.31 12.87 5.75
C VAL A 316 18.49 13.89 4.62
N LEU A 317 19.57 13.82 3.84
CA LEU A 317 19.84 14.62 2.65
C LEU A 317 18.68 14.54 1.64
N TRP A 318 18.21 13.32 1.33
CA TRP A 318 17.09 13.10 0.41
C TRP A 318 15.77 13.65 0.94
N LYS A 319 15.47 13.42 2.22
CA LYS A 319 14.26 13.97 2.87
C LYS A 319 14.30 15.49 2.98
N GLU A 320 15.47 16.08 3.20
CA GLU A 320 15.65 17.52 3.23
C GLU A 320 15.50 18.14 1.85
N ALA A 321 16.05 17.52 0.80
CA ALA A 321 15.87 17.97 -0.58
C ALA A 321 14.37 18.00 -0.97
N LEU A 322 13.63 16.95 -0.61
CA LEU A 322 12.17 16.89 -0.82
C LEU A 322 11.43 17.94 0.01
N ALA A 323 11.76 18.10 1.30
CA ALA A 323 11.11 19.08 2.16
C ALA A 323 11.37 20.53 1.72
N LEU A 324 12.56 20.82 1.18
CA LEU A 324 12.90 22.13 0.60
C LEU A 324 12.12 22.38 -0.68
N ALA A 325 11.99 21.35 -1.54
CA ALA A 325 11.18 21.43 -2.75
C ALA A 325 9.70 21.69 -2.44
N ASP A 326 9.14 20.98 -1.46
CA ASP A 326 7.75 21.16 -1.01
C ASP A 326 7.49 22.56 -0.41
N GLN A 327 8.54 23.19 0.15
CA GLN A 327 8.49 24.57 0.66
C GLN A 327 8.72 25.63 -0.43
N GLY A 328 8.92 25.22 -1.68
CA GLY A 328 9.23 26.11 -2.80
C GLY A 328 10.65 26.68 -2.79
N ARG A 329 11.54 26.15 -1.93
CA ARG A 329 12.96 26.55 -1.83
C ARG A 329 13.80 25.71 -2.79
N LEU A 330 13.55 25.92 -4.08
CA LEU A 330 14.00 25.03 -5.16
C LEU A 330 15.52 25.04 -5.38
N GLU A 331 16.18 26.19 -5.23
CA GLU A 331 17.64 26.30 -5.35
C GLU A 331 18.36 25.51 -4.25
N GLU A 332 17.87 25.60 -3.01
CA GLU A 332 18.44 24.88 -1.87
C GLU A 332 18.17 23.38 -1.97
N ALA A 333 16.99 23.00 -2.48
CA ALA A 333 16.68 21.61 -2.80
C ALA A 333 17.65 21.05 -3.85
N TYR A 334 17.97 21.84 -4.89
CA TYR A 334 18.89 21.44 -5.94
C TYR A 334 20.34 21.34 -5.45
N GLU A 335 20.79 22.24 -4.57
CA GLU A 335 22.10 22.12 -3.91
C GLU A 335 22.21 20.85 -3.06
N ARG A 336 21.14 20.49 -2.34
CA ARG A 336 21.09 19.27 -1.52
C ARG A 336 21.13 18.00 -2.38
N VAL A 337 20.51 18.04 -3.57
CA VAL A 337 20.62 17.00 -4.59
C VAL A 337 22.04 16.91 -5.14
N GLY A 338 22.71 18.03 -5.43
CA GLY A 338 24.11 18.04 -5.86
C GLY A 338 25.07 17.37 -4.88
N ALA A 339 24.82 17.51 -3.57
CA ALA A 339 25.57 16.81 -2.53
C ALA A 339 25.36 15.28 -2.54
N LEU A 340 24.17 14.81 -2.95
CA LEU A 340 23.88 13.39 -3.15
C LEU A 340 24.51 12.84 -4.42
N GLU A 341 24.61 13.64 -5.49
CA GLU A 341 25.19 13.22 -6.76
C GLU A 341 26.69 12.92 -6.68
N LEU A 342 27.42 13.61 -5.79
CA LEU A 342 28.84 13.32 -5.54
C LEU A 342 29.09 11.90 -5.01
N LYS A 343 28.06 11.26 -4.45
CA LYS A 343 28.11 9.89 -3.90
C LYS A 343 27.37 8.87 -4.76
N HIS A 344 26.31 9.29 -5.46
CA HIS A 344 25.36 8.42 -6.18
C HIS A 344 25.12 8.87 -7.63
N GLU A 345 26.20 9.12 -8.37
CA GLU A 345 26.14 9.66 -9.73
C GLU A 345 25.37 8.78 -10.74
N MET A 346 25.22 7.49 -10.45
CA MET A 346 24.55 6.50 -11.32
C MET A 346 23.10 6.16 -10.93
N ASN A 347 22.45 6.97 -10.08
CA ASN A 347 21.05 6.76 -9.70
C ASN A 347 20.07 7.47 -10.67
N PRO A 348 19.21 6.74 -11.41
CA PRO A 348 18.27 7.33 -12.37
C PRO A 348 17.15 8.18 -11.74
N ASP A 349 16.67 7.82 -10.53
CA ASP A 349 15.65 8.57 -9.81
C ASP A 349 16.19 9.92 -9.32
N LEU A 350 17.44 9.94 -8.83
CA LEU A 350 18.15 11.16 -8.45
C LEU A 350 18.34 12.10 -9.65
N GLN A 351 18.71 11.56 -10.81
CA GLN A 351 18.79 12.34 -12.06
C GLN A 351 17.41 12.84 -12.51
N CYS A 352 16.35 12.06 -12.34
CA CYS A 352 14.98 12.49 -12.63
C CYS A 352 14.55 13.65 -11.73
N PHE A 353 14.73 13.50 -10.41
CA PHE A 353 14.35 14.51 -9.42
C PHE A 353 15.13 15.83 -9.61
N ALA A 354 16.44 15.75 -9.90
CA ALA A 354 17.24 16.91 -10.27
C ALA A 354 16.69 17.63 -11.52
N GLY A 355 16.22 16.86 -12.51
CA GLY A 355 15.56 17.38 -13.70
C GLY A 355 14.26 18.13 -13.40
N VAL A 356 13.44 17.59 -12.49
CA VAL A 356 12.18 18.23 -12.05
C VAL A 356 12.45 19.56 -11.35
N LEU A 357 13.43 19.60 -10.42
CA LEU A 357 13.81 20.84 -9.73
C LEU A 357 14.31 21.92 -10.69
N LEU A 358 15.19 21.55 -11.65
CA LEU A 358 15.67 22.48 -12.67
C LEU A 358 14.55 22.99 -13.58
N GLY A 359 13.56 22.14 -13.88
CA GLY A 359 12.36 22.53 -14.63
C GLY A 359 11.55 23.57 -13.86
N ALA A 360 11.33 23.35 -12.57
CA ALA A 360 10.63 24.28 -11.69
C ALA A 360 11.39 25.62 -11.50
N LEU A 361 12.73 25.60 -11.59
CA LEU A 361 13.59 26.78 -11.60
C LEU A 361 13.64 27.51 -12.96
N GLY A 362 12.93 27.02 -13.98
CA GLY A 362 12.97 27.59 -15.34
C GLY A 362 14.26 27.28 -16.12
N ARG A 363 15.14 26.42 -15.60
CA ARG A 363 16.40 26.00 -16.24
C ARG A 363 16.18 24.82 -17.18
N VAL A 364 15.30 25.01 -18.15
CA VAL A 364 14.74 23.95 -19.02
C VAL A 364 15.82 23.14 -19.75
N SER A 365 16.84 23.79 -20.30
CA SER A 365 17.91 23.09 -21.04
C SER A 365 18.74 22.15 -20.15
N GLU A 366 18.91 22.50 -18.87
CA GLU A 366 19.62 21.66 -17.91
C GLU A 366 18.74 20.51 -17.41
N ALA A 367 17.45 20.78 -17.19
CA ALA A 367 16.46 19.76 -16.87
C ALA A 367 16.42 18.64 -17.93
N MET A 368 16.42 19.00 -19.22
CA MET A 368 16.46 18.03 -20.32
C MET A 368 17.73 17.18 -20.30
N THR A 369 18.88 17.75 -19.94
CA THR A 369 20.16 17.02 -19.81
C THR A 369 20.06 15.99 -18.69
N ARG A 370 19.45 16.35 -17.55
CA ARG A 370 19.23 15.44 -16.43
C ARG A 370 18.29 14.30 -16.79
N PHE A 371 17.17 14.57 -17.44
CA PHE A 371 16.27 13.49 -17.91
C PHE A 371 16.94 12.56 -18.93
N ARG A 372 17.73 13.09 -19.86
CA ARG A 372 18.49 12.24 -20.80
C ARG A 372 19.52 11.36 -20.07
N ARG A 373 20.13 11.87 -19.00
CA ARG A 373 21.06 11.09 -18.17
C ARG A 373 20.33 9.99 -17.38
N ALA A 374 19.15 10.29 -16.82
CA ALA A 374 18.30 9.28 -16.20
C ALA A 374 17.92 8.17 -17.21
N LEU A 375 17.57 8.54 -18.45
CA LEU A 375 17.24 7.58 -19.52
C LEU A 375 18.45 6.82 -20.07
N TYR A 376 19.66 7.37 -19.95
CA TYR A 376 20.88 6.64 -20.27
C TYR A 376 21.14 5.53 -19.24
N LEU A 377 20.90 5.81 -17.96
CA LEU A 377 21.06 4.86 -16.86
C LEU A 377 19.94 3.81 -16.84
N ASN A 378 18.69 4.23 -17.08
CA ASN A 378 17.53 3.36 -17.22
C ASN A 378 16.68 3.79 -18.44
N PRO A 379 16.81 3.11 -19.59
CA PRO A 379 16.09 3.44 -20.83
C PRO A 379 14.57 3.42 -20.74
N GLN A 380 13.99 2.72 -19.74
CA GLN A 380 12.55 2.60 -19.52
C GLN A 380 12.06 3.42 -18.31
N HIS A 381 12.87 4.38 -17.83
CA HIS A 381 12.50 5.22 -16.69
C HIS A 381 11.29 6.11 -17.01
N SER A 382 10.12 5.70 -16.53
CA SER A 382 8.79 6.20 -16.95
C SER A 382 8.59 7.69 -16.65
N GLU A 383 9.03 8.15 -15.49
CA GLU A 383 8.88 9.54 -15.06
C GLU A 383 9.77 10.49 -15.89
N SER A 384 11.02 10.08 -16.18
CA SER A 384 11.90 10.87 -17.04
C SER A 384 11.47 10.87 -18.50
N LEU A 385 10.90 9.77 -19.01
CA LEU A 385 10.28 9.71 -20.34
C LEU A 385 9.14 10.72 -20.44
N LEU A 386 8.26 10.78 -19.44
CA LEU A 386 7.13 11.69 -19.39
C LEU A 386 7.60 13.16 -19.35
N HIS A 387 8.49 13.52 -18.43
CA HIS A 387 8.97 14.89 -18.30
C HIS A 387 9.76 15.36 -19.52
N LEU A 388 10.63 14.51 -20.09
CA LEU A 388 11.37 14.87 -21.29
C LEU A 388 10.44 15.06 -22.49
N ARG A 389 9.39 14.24 -22.62
CA ARG A 389 8.39 14.39 -23.67
C ARG A 389 7.68 15.74 -23.56
N LEU A 390 7.19 16.09 -22.37
CA LEU A 390 6.48 17.36 -22.14
C LEU A 390 7.36 18.57 -22.50
N LEU A 391 8.64 18.55 -22.12
CA LEU A 391 9.58 19.62 -22.45
C LEU A 391 9.92 19.70 -23.95
N LEU A 392 9.93 18.57 -24.66
CA LEU A 392 10.13 18.53 -26.11
C LEU A 392 8.89 19.03 -26.86
N GLU A 393 7.68 18.70 -26.38
CA GLU A 393 6.41 19.21 -26.92
C GLU A 393 6.32 20.73 -26.76
N GLU A 394 6.72 21.26 -25.61
CA GLU A 394 6.75 22.72 -25.34
C GLU A 394 7.76 23.46 -26.23
N LYS A 395 8.88 22.81 -26.59
CA LYS A 395 9.87 23.35 -27.54
C LYS A 395 9.47 23.21 -29.02
N GLY A 396 8.35 22.55 -29.32
CA GLY A 396 7.90 22.28 -30.69
C GLY A 396 8.65 21.14 -31.39
N GLU A 397 9.44 20.34 -30.66
CA GLU A 397 10.15 19.17 -31.19
C GLU A 397 9.25 17.92 -31.21
N HIS A 398 8.11 18.02 -31.89
CA HIS A 398 7.03 17.02 -31.86
C HIS A 398 7.47 15.62 -32.35
N GLU A 399 8.39 15.53 -33.32
CA GLU A 399 8.93 14.25 -33.79
C GLU A 399 9.82 13.54 -32.76
N ALA A 400 10.52 14.29 -31.91
CA ALA A 400 11.32 13.72 -30.83
C ALA A 400 10.42 13.24 -29.68
N ALA A 401 9.36 14.00 -29.37
CA ALA A 401 8.36 13.63 -28.37
C ALA A 401 7.58 12.35 -28.75
N GLU A 402 7.12 12.21 -30.00
CA GLU A 402 6.41 11.01 -30.46
C GLU A 402 7.31 9.76 -30.44
N ARG A 403 8.62 9.90 -30.73
CA ARG A 403 9.58 8.77 -30.60
C ARG A 403 9.73 8.27 -29.16
N LEU A 404 9.65 9.17 -28.17
CA LEU A 404 9.66 8.77 -26.75
C LEU A 404 8.33 8.15 -26.32
N LYS A 405 7.21 8.55 -26.94
CA LYS A 405 5.89 7.99 -26.69
C LYS A 405 5.78 6.54 -27.17
N SER A 406 6.33 6.20 -28.34
CA SER A 406 6.39 4.81 -28.82
C SER A 406 7.16 3.89 -27.87
N ARG A 407 8.25 4.38 -27.27
CA ARG A 407 9.02 3.65 -26.25
C ARG A 407 8.25 3.41 -24.95
N TRP A 408 7.27 4.27 -24.63
CA TRP A 408 6.41 4.11 -23.47
C TRP A 408 5.26 3.11 -23.73
N THR A 409 4.79 2.98 -24.97
CA THR A 409 3.68 2.08 -25.34
C THR A 409 4.09 0.65 -25.65
N ASP A 410 5.37 0.39 -25.92
CA ASP A 410 5.93 -0.94 -26.23
C ASP A 410 6.48 -1.70 -25.00
N SER A 411 6.19 -1.23 -23.78
CA SER A 411 6.47 -1.89 -22.49
C SER A 411 5.17 -2.13 -21.74
#